data_AF-A0A838Q785-F1
#
_entry.id   AF-A0A838Q785-F1
#
_cell.length_a   1.000
_cell.length_b   1.000
_cell.length_c   1.000
_cell.angle_alpha   90.00
_cell.angle_beta   90.00
_cell.angle_gamma   90.00
#
_symmetry.space_group_name_H-M   'P 1'
#
loop_
_entity.id
_entity.type
_entity.pdbx_description
1 polymer ?
#
loop_
_entity_poly.entity_id
_entity_poly.type
_entity_poly.pdbx_seq_one_letter_code
_entity_poly.pdbx_strand_id
1 'polypeptide(L)'
;MNGSNESSSSTQQREQSPDDGEEQEPATVKAAETISEIILGHQLAENEKEIAGDLVHYATGAASGAVYGAAAELAPELTVGAGIPFGTAVWLIVDEGAVPLLGLSKRPTEYPLSTHIYALASHFVYGLTTDIVRRAVRSML
;
A
#
# COMPACT_ATOMS: atom_id res chain seq x y z
N MET A 1 -16.59 45.34 5.67
CA MET A 1 -16.39 45.00 4.25
C MET A 1 -15.22 44.01 4.24
N ASN A 2 -15.49 42.70 4.26
CA ASN A 2 -15.66 41.82 3.08
C ASN A 2 -14.38 41.86 2.22
N GLY A 3 -13.66 40.78 1.90
CA GLY A 3 -13.84 39.34 2.00
C GLY A 3 -12.84 38.69 1.02
N SER A 4 -12.62 37.38 1.17
CA SER A 4 -12.13 36.42 0.17
C SER A 4 -10.74 36.62 -0.47
N ASN A 5 -9.80 35.75 -0.08
CA ASN A 5 -9.33 34.77 -1.06
C ASN A 5 -8.91 33.46 -0.34
N GLU A 6 -9.89 32.58 -0.20
CA GLU A 6 -9.66 31.15 0.01
C GLU A 6 -9.00 30.60 -1.26
N SER A 7 -7.77 30.11 -1.15
CA SER A 7 -7.23 29.14 -2.10
C SER A 7 -7.20 27.79 -1.41
N SER A 8 -8.38 27.18 -1.35
CA SER A 8 -8.57 25.77 -1.07
C SER A 8 -7.92 24.95 -2.18
N SER A 9 -6.90 24.16 -1.86
CA SER A 9 -6.68 22.88 -2.54
C SER A 9 -5.82 21.98 -1.67
N SER A 10 -6.50 21.08 -0.97
CA SER A 10 -6.04 19.73 -0.62
C SER A 10 -4.60 19.60 -0.16
N THR A 11 -4.36 19.99 1.09
CA THR A 11 -3.46 19.20 1.94
C THR A 11 -4.08 17.81 2.04
N GLN A 12 -3.70 16.92 1.12
CA GLN A 12 -3.99 15.51 1.28
C GLN A 12 -3.46 15.09 2.63
N GLN A 13 -4.40 14.52 3.35
CA GLN A 13 -4.37 14.14 4.73
C GLN A 13 -3.15 13.24 4.94
N ARG A 14 -2.12 13.78 5.60
CA ARG A 14 -0.99 12.98 6.13
C ARG A 14 -1.56 11.69 6.69
N GLU A 15 -1.21 10.57 6.09
CA GLU A 15 -1.25 9.27 6.76
C GLU A 15 -0.22 9.36 7.90
N GLN A 16 -0.69 9.89 9.03
CA GLN A 16 0.10 10.06 10.24
C GLN A 16 0.37 8.67 10.80
N SER A 17 1.43 8.04 10.29
CA SER A 17 2.15 7.01 11.02
C SER A 17 2.68 7.65 12.32
N PRO A 18 2.44 7.05 13.50
CA PRO A 18 3.03 7.54 14.72
C PRO A 18 4.52 7.19 14.74
N ASP A 19 5.33 8.23 14.96
CA ASP A 19 6.62 8.25 15.67
C ASP A 19 7.95 8.30 14.87
N ASP A 20 8.63 9.44 15.08
CA ASP A 20 10.06 9.69 15.32
C ASP A 20 11.17 9.41 14.28
N GLY A 21 11.79 10.51 13.84
CA GLY A 21 13.20 10.58 13.45
C GLY A 21 13.52 10.19 12.00
N GLU A 22 13.69 11.23 11.17
CA GLU A 22 13.97 11.22 9.72
C GLU A 22 12.75 10.95 8.84
N GLU A 23 12.36 11.98 8.07
CA GLU A 23 11.40 11.85 6.96
C GLU A 23 12.00 10.89 5.92
N GLN A 24 11.77 9.60 6.11
CA GLN A 24 12.16 8.59 5.14
C GLN A 24 11.17 8.62 3.98
N GLU A 25 11.70 8.64 2.76
CA GLU A 25 10.86 8.50 1.57
C GLU A 25 10.06 7.19 1.62
N PRO A 26 8.78 7.21 1.23
CA PRO A 26 7.94 6.02 1.18
C PRO A 26 8.58 4.91 0.32
N ALA A 27 8.40 3.66 0.73
CA ALA A 27 8.91 2.50 0.01
C ALA A 27 8.41 2.44 -1.46
N THR A 28 7.20 2.93 -1.71
CA THR A 28 6.59 2.99 -3.04
C THR A 28 7.25 4.03 -3.94
N VAL A 29 7.69 5.17 -3.37
CA VAL A 29 8.48 6.18 -4.09
C VAL A 29 9.84 5.60 -4.46
N LYS A 30 10.55 4.98 -3.50
CA LYS A 30 11.84 4.32 -3.78
C LYS A 30 11.72 3.20 -4.81
N ALA A 31 10.62 2.45 -4.77
CA ALA A 31 10.33 1.44 -5.78
C ALA A 31 10.11 2.07 -7.16
N ALA A 32 9.34 3.16 -7.23
CA ALA A 32 9.09 3.89 -8.47
C ALA A 32 10.38 4.48 -9.05
N GLU A 33 11.25 5.04 -8.21
CA GLU A 33 12.56 5.54 -8.61
C GLU A 33 13.44 4.41 -9.15
N THR A 34 13.53 3.30 -8.43
CA THR A 34 14.30 2.11 -8.85
C THR A 34 13.81 1.60 -10.21
N ILE A 35 12.49 1.54 -10.41
CA ILE A 35 11.88 1.14 -11.68
C ILE A 35 12.23 2.13 -12.79
N SER A 36 12.10 3.44 -12.52
CA SER A 36 12.40 4.49 -13.49
C SER A 36 13.86 4.45 -13.92
N GLU A 37 14.80 4.31 -12.98
CA GLU A 37 16.23 4.23 -13.29
C GLU A 37 16.56 3.00 -14.13
N ILE A 38 16.04 1.83 -13.77
CA ILE A 38 16.37 0.56 -14.44
C ILE A 38 15.69 0.44 -15.81
N ILE A 39 14.42 0.85 -15.91
CA ILE A 39 13.59 0.59 -17.10
C ILE A 39 13.57 1.81 -18.03
N LEU A 40 13.40 3.01 -17.49
CA LEU A 40 13.27 4.25 -18.27
C LEU A 40 14.60 4.99 -18.44
N GLY A 41 15.62 4.64 -17.64
CA GLY A 41 16.97 5.19 -17.73
C GLY A 41 17.10 6.60 -17.16
N HIS A 42 16.16 7.04 -16.32
CA HIS A 42 16.24 8.35 -15.65
C HIS A 42 15.68 8.30 -14.23
N GLN A 43 16.16 9.23 -13.40
CA GLN A 43 15.59 9.50 -12.08
C GLN A 43 14.26 10.24 -12.22
N LEU A 44 13.35 10.02 -11.28
CA LEU A 44 12.10 10.78 -11.19
C LEU A 44 12.39 12.20 -10.68
N ALA A 45 11.74 13.20 -11.27
CA ALA A 45 11.75 14.54 -10.70
C ALA A 45 10.92 14.58 -9.40
N GLU A 46 11.23 15.52 -8.50
CA GLU A 46 10.53 15.66 -7.21
C GLU A 46 9.01 15.75 -7.35
N ASN A 47 8.52 16.43 -8.40
CA ASN A 47 7.09 16.56 -8.67
C ASN A 47 6.43 15.29 -9.25
N GLU A 48 7.23 14.29 -9.63
CA GLU A 48 6.77 13.00 -10.19
C GLU A 48 6.74 11.91 -9.12
N LYS A 49 7.56 12.03 -8.08
CA LYS A 49 7.72 11.02 -7.02
C LYS A 49 6.41 10.61 -6.37
N GLU A 50 5.58 11.58 -6.00
CA GLU A 50 4.29 11.35 -5.34
C GLU A 50 3.36 10.50 -6.24
N ILE A 51 3.13 10.96 -7.47
CA ILE A 51 2.25 10.28 -8.43
C ILE A 51 2.79 8.88 -8.78
N ALA A 52 4.10 8.75 -8.96
CA ALA A 52 4.72 7.49 -9.29
C ALA A 52 4.68 6.50 -8.12
N GLY A 53 4.87 6.99 -6.89
CA GLY A 53 4.71 6.21 -5.67
C GLY A 53 3.28 5.70 -5.50
N ASP A 54 2.28 6.57 -5.69
CA ASP A 54 0.87 6.19 -5.66
C ASP A 54 0.53 5.15 -6.73
N LEU A 55 1.07 5.32 -7.94
CA LEU A 55 0.88 4.36 -9.01
C LEU A 55 1.43 2.98 -8.63
N VAL A 56 2.63 2.91 -8.07
CA VAL A 56 3.21 1.66 -7.56
C VAL A 56 2.36 1.08 -6.44
N HIS A 57 1.87 1.91 -5.52
CA HIS A 57 1.01 1.49 -4.42
C HIS A 57 -0.28 0.82 -4.93
N TYR A 58 -1.04 1.54 -5.77
CA TYR A 58 -2.29 1.03 -6.34
C TYR A 58 -2.08 -0.17 -7.26
N ALA A 59 -1.01 -0.19 -8.06
CA ALA A 59 -0.69 -1.33 -8.91
C ALA A 59 -0.38 -2.58 -8.08
N THR A 60 0.38 -2.44 -7.01
CA THR A 60 0.70 -3.56 -6.10
C THR A 60 -0.55 -4.08 -5.40
N GLY A 61 -1.41 -3.19 -4.90
CA GLY A 61 -2.70 -3.55 -4.32
C GLY A 61 -3.61 -4.26 -5.32
N ALA A 62 -3.82 -3.67 -6.51
CA ALA A 62 -4.66 -4.26 -7.54
C ALA A 62 -4.18 -5.65 -7.99
N ALA A 63 -2.86 -5.81 -8.19
CA ALA A 63 -2.27 -7.10 -8.54
C ALA A 63 -2.49 -8.15 -7.43
N SER A 64 -2.28 -7.76 -6.17
CA SER A 64 -2.52 -8.64 -5.01
C SER A 64 -3.99 -9.06 -4.92
N GLY A 65 -4.92 -8.12 -5.10
CA GLY A 65 -6.35 -8.40 -5.14
C GLY A 65 -6.76 -9.30 -6.31
N ALA A 66 -6.15 -9.15 -7.49
CA ALA A 66 -6.38 -10.03 -8.63
C ALA A 66 -5.90 -11.47 -8.34
N VAL A 67 -4.73 -11.63 -7.72
CA VAL A 67 -4.24 -12.94 -7.26
C VAL A 67 -5.21 -13.57 -6.26
N TYR A 68 -5.69 -12.80 -5.28
CA TYR A 68 -6.69 -13.28 -4.31
C TYR A 68 -8.00 -13.69 -4.99
N GLY A 69 -8.50 -12.87 -5.91
CA GLY A 69 -9.71 -13.16 -6.68
C GLY A 69 -9.57 -14.46 -7.47
N ALA A 70 -8.47 -14.65 -8.20
CA ALA A 70 -8.21 -15.88 -8.94
C ALA A 70 -8.10 -17.10 -8.00
N ALA A 71 -7.39 -16.97 -6.88
CA ALA A 71 -7.24 -18.04 -5.89
C ALA A 71 -8.59 -18.44 -5.27
N ALA A 72 -9.46 -17.47 -4.98
CA ALA A 72 -10.80 -17.69 -4.43
C ALA A 72 -11.69 -18.50 -5.37
N GLU A 73 -11.48 -18.42 -6.68
CA GLU A 73 -12.22 -19.21 -7.67
C GLU A 73 -11.70 -20.64 -7.81
N LEU A 74 -10.41 -20.85 -7.57
CA LEU A 74 -9.79 -22.18 -7.63
C LEU A 74 -9.96 -22.96 -6.33
N ALA A 75 -9.97 -22.27 -5.19
CA ALA A 75 -10.08 -22.84 -3.85
C ALA A 75 -10.97 -21.94 -2.97
N PRO A 76 -12.31 -22.14 -3.00
CA PRO A 76 -13.25 -21.32 -2.24
C PRO A 76 -13.00 -21.31 -0.73
N GLU A 77 -12.30 -22.32 -0.18
CA GLU A 77 -11.92 -22.37 1.23
C GLU A 77 -10.99 -21.20 1.63
N LEU A 78 -10.24 -20.62 0.67
CA LEU A 78 -9.39 -19.44 0.89
C LEU A 78 -10.20 -18.16 1.14
N THR A 79 -11.52 -18.19 0.96
CA THR A 79 -12.42 -17.07 1.27
C THR A 79 -12.91 -17.08 2.72
N VAL A 80 -12.62 -18.15 3.48
CA VAL A 80 -12.93 -18.23 4.91
C VAL A 80 -12.16 -17.13 5.66
N GLY A 81 -12.85 -16.45 6.59
CA GLY A 81 -12.27 -15.32 7.33
C GLY A 81 -12.37 -13.98 6.61
N ALA A 82 -13.19 -13.87 5.56
CA ALA A 82 -13.54 -12.61 4.90
C ALA A 82 -12.32 -11.77 4.46
N GLY A 83 -11.31 -12.43 3.88
CA GLY A 83 -10.10 -11.77 3.39
C GLY A 83 -9.09 -11.35 4.46
N ILE A 84 -9.38 -11.51 5.75
CA ILE A 84 -8.43 -11.20 6.84
C ILE A 84 -7.13 -12.03 6.75
N PRO A 85 -7.18 -13.37 6.52
CA PRO A 85 -5.95 -14.14 6.33
C PRO A 85 -5.15 -13.67 5.12
N PHE A 86 -5.82 -13.26 4.04
CA PHE A 86 -5.17 -12.70 2.86
C PHE A 86 -4.46 -11.38 3.17
N GLY A 87 -5.14 -10.43 3.82
CA GLY A 87 -4.51 -9.17 4.25
C GLY A 87 -3.30 -9.39 5.15
N THR A 88 -3.41 -10.33 6.09
CA THR A 88 -2.29 -10.75 6.96
C THR A 88 -1.10 -11.27 6.16
N ALA A 89 -1.37 -12.10 5.14
CA ALA A 89 -0.33 -12.64 4.27
C ALA A 89 0.35 -11.54 3.45
N VAL A 90 -0.41 -10.55 2.95
CA VAL A 90 0.15 -9.40 2.23
C VAL A 90 1.08 -8.60 3.16
N TRP A 91 0.63 -8.24 4.36
CA TRP A 91 1.49 -7.56 5.34
C TRP A 91 2.79 -8.32 5.61
N LEU A 92 2.69 -9.62 5.89
CA LEU A 92 3.85 -10.44 6.23
C LEU A 92 4.83 -10.58 5.05
N ILE A 93 4.31 -10.75 3.83
CA ILE A 93 5.14 -10.98 2.64
C ILE A 93 5.74 -9.67 2.13
N VAL A 94 4.96 -8.59 2.10
CA VAL A 94 5.35 -7.32 1.49
C VAL A 94 6.07 -6.45 2.51
N ASP A 95 5.41 -6.06 3.60
CA ASP A 95 5.93 -5.07 4.55
C ASP A 95 7.05 -5.64 5.42
N GLU A 96 6.88 -6.88 5.90
CA GLU A 96 7.89 -7.52 6.78
C GLU A 96 8.97 -8.27 6.01
N GLY A 97 8.76 -8.48 4.70
CA GLY A 97 9.59 -9.35 3.86
C GLY A 97 10.21 -8.61 2.67
N ALA A 98 9.43 -8.47 1.60
CA ALA A 98 9.92 -8.00 0.30
C ALA A 98 10.46 -6.58 0.35
N VAL A 99 9.75 -5.65 0.99
CA VAL A 99 10.13 -4.24 1.06
C VAL A 99 11.47 -4.05 1.78
N PRO A 100 11.70 -4.62 2.98
CA PRO A 100 13.01 -4.59 3.64
C PRO A 100 14.10 -5.33 2.85
N LEU A 101 13.78 -6.50 2.28
CA LEU A 101 14.76 -7.32 1.56
C LEU A 101 15.28 -6.63 0.28
N LEU A 102 14.43 -5.82 -0.35
CA LEU A 102 14.79 -4.99 -1.51
C LEU A 102 15.46 -3.66 -1.12
N GLY A 103 15.63 -3.39 0.18
CA GLY A 103 16.24 -2.15 0.67
C GLY A 103 15.33 -0.91 0.54
N LEU A 104 14.03 -1.12 0.35
CA LEU A 104 13.04 -0.05 0.18
C LEU A 104 12.58 0.54 1.52
N SER A 105 12.78 -0.18 2.64
CA SER A 105 12.53 0.29 4.02
C SER A 105 13.66 -0.10 4.96
N LYS A 106 13.60 0.37 6.22
CA LYS A 106 14.38 -0.19 7.33
C LYS A 106 13.97 -1.65 7.58
N ARG A 107 14.79 -2.40 8.33
CA ARG A 107 14.45 -3.76 8.74
C ARG A 107 13.28 -3.74 9.73
N PRO A 108 12.46 -4.81 9.77
CA PRO A 108 11.37 -4.93 10.74
C PRO A 108 11.77 -4.62 12.18
N THR A 109 12.95 -5.10 12.62
CA THR A 109 13.44 -4.91 14.00
C THR A 109 13.77 -3.45 14.36
N GLU A 110 13.78 -2.54 13.39
CA GLU A 110 14.10 -1.12 13.58
C GLU A 110 12.85 -0.25 13.78
N TYR A 111 11.65 -0.80 13.53
CA TYR A 111 10.39 -0.11 13.77
C TYR A 111 9.83 -0.44 15.16
N PRO A 112 9.09 0.49 15.80
CA PRO A 112 8.41 0.20 17.05
C PRO A 112 7.25 -0.78 16.81
N LEU A 113 6.90 -1.57 17.84
CA LEU A 113 5.81 -2.55 17.77
C LEU A 113 4.46 -1.92 17.35
N SER A 114 4.23 -0.65 17.69
CA SER A 114 3.05 0.12 17.28
C SER A 114 2.93 0.22 15.75
N THR A 115 4.05 0.41 15.03
CA THR A 115 4.07 0.48 13.56
C THR A 115 3.64 -0.84 12.95
N HIS A 116 4.14 -1.97 13.46
CA HIS A 116 3.74 -3.30 12.99
C HIS A 116 2.25 -3.57 13.23
N ILE A 117 1.73 -3.20 14.41
CA ILE A 117 0.31 -3.37 14.73
C ILE A 117 -0.56 -2.49 13.82
N TYR A 118 -0.14 -1.24 13.60
CA TYR A 118 -0.84 -0.33 12.70
C TYR A 118 -0.85 -0.84 11.25
N ALA A 119 0.30 -1.30 10.74
CA ALA A 119 0.43 -1.88 9.42
C ALA A 119 -0.45 -3.12 9.28
N LEU A 120 -0.42 -4.03 10.25
CA LEU A 120 -1.26 -5.23 10.29
C LEU A 120 -2.76 -4.90 10.29
N ALA A 121 -3.18 -3.93 11.12
CA ALA A 121 -4.57 -3.50 11.19
C ALA A 121 -5.03 -2.88 9.86
N SER A 122 -4.19 -2.07 9.22
CA SER A 122 -4.44 -1.51 7.89
C SER A 122 -4.61 -2.60 6.85
N HIS A 123 -3.78 -3.65 6.92
CA HIS A 123 -3.87 -4.81 6.05
C HIS A 123 -5.10 -5.69 6.31
N PHE A 124 -5.61 -5.74 7.54
CA PHE A 124 -6.91 -6.37 7.82
C PHE A 124 -8.03 -5.61 7.09
N VAL A 125 -8.04 -4.28 7.17
CA VAL A 125 -9.03 -3.46 6.45
C VAL A 125 -8.92 -3.65 4.94
N TYR A 126 -7.70 -3.66 4.41
CA TYR A 126 -7.45 -3.96 2.99
C TYR A 126 -7.98 -5.34 2.58
N GLY A 127 -7.65 -6.39 3.34
CA GLY A 127 -8.10 -7.76 3.06
C GLY A 127 -9.63 -7.91 3.12
N LEU A 128 -10.25 -7.33 4.15
CA LEU A 128 -11.71 -7.31 4.30
C LEU A 128 -12.38 -6.59 3.13
N THR A 129 -11.88 -5.40 2.78
CA THR A 129 -12.40 -4.61 1.67
C THR A 129 -12.26 -5.37 0.35
N THR A 130 -11.12 -6.03 0.13
CA THR A 130 -10.88 -6.85 -1.06
C THR A 130 -11.89 -7.99 -1.18
N ASP A 131 -12.16 -8.73 -0.10
CA ASP A 131 -13.14 -9.82 -0.16
C ASP A 131 -14.58 -9.31 -0.36
N ILE A 132 -14.95 -8.16 0.24
CA ILE A 132 -16.24 -7.52 0.00
C ILE A 132 -16.40 -7.16 -1.48
N VAL A 133 -15.40 -6.48 -2.06
CA VAL A 133 -15.42 -6.08 -3.48
C VAL A 133 -15.49 -7.32 -4.38
N ARG A 134 -14.67 -8.35 -4.10
CA ARG A 134 -14.69 -9.62 -4.84
C ARG A 134 -16.09 -10.25 -4.82
N ARG A 135 -16.73 -10.35 -3.64
CA ARG A 135 -18.11 -10.88 -3.52
C ARG A 135 -19.11 -10.06 -4.30
N ALA A 136 -19.03 -8.73 -4.21
CA ALA A 136 -19.91 -7.83 -4.94
C ALA A 136 -19.78 -8.04 -6.46
N VAL A 137 -18.54 -8.04 -6.99
CA VAL A 137 -18.27 -8.30 -8.40
C VAL A 137 -18.78 -9.69 -8.82
N ARG A 138 -18.48 -10.73 -8.03
CA ARG A 138 -18.94 -12.10 -8.31
C ARG A 138 -20.47 -12.23 -8.28
N SER A 139 -21.17 -11.43 -7.47
CA SER A 139 -22.64 -11.42 -7.42
C SER A 139 -23.32 -10.73 -8.62
N MET A 140 -22.55 -9.96 -9.40
CA MET A 140 -23.03 -9.24 -10.60
C MET A 140 -22.80 -10.02 -11.91
N LEU A 141 -22.03 -11.10 -11.84
CA LEU A 141 -21.69 -12.01 -12.95
C LEU A 141 -22.59 -13.25 -12.92
#